data_AF-A0A1G1SX63-F1
#
_entry.id   AF-A0A1G1SX63-F1
#
_cell.length_a   1.000
_cell.length_b   1.000
_cell.length_c   1.000
_cell.angle_alpha   90.00
_cell.angle_beta   90.00
_cell.angle_gamma   90.00
#
_symmetry.space_group_name_H-M   'P 1'
#
loop_
_entity.id
_entity.type
_entity.pdbx_description
1 polymer ?
#
loop_
_entity_poly.entity_id
_entity_poly.type
_entity_poly.pdbx_seq_one_letter_code
_entity_poly.pdbx_strand_id
1 'polypeptide(L)' 'MGPRNGIAGRVVAHLAAEGISVAVSTVFNVIYGRSSHAAITDAFLTVVAAEKQRRADIIARTKALAD' A
#
# COMPACT_ATOMS: atom_id res chain seq x y z
N MET A 1 14.28 -9.99 -8.66
CA MET A 1 13.26 -9.43 -7.75
C MET A 1 13.35 -7.90 -7.79
N GLY A 2 12.51 -7.27 -8.62
CA GLY A 2 12.42 -5.81 -8.75
C GLY A 2 11.87 -5.13 -7.50
N PRO A 3 11.80 -3.78 -7.48
CA PRO A 3 11.98 -2.95 -6.30
C PRO A 3 11.05 -3.37 -5.15
N ARG A 4 11.68 -3.63 -4.00
CA ARG A 4 11.17 -4.26 -2.77
C ARG A 4 10.01 -3.53 -2.05
N ASN A 5 9.11 -2.83 -2.75
CA ASN A 5 8.09 -1.95 -2.16
C ASN A 5 6.78 -1.81 -2.98
N GLY A 6 6.27 -2.90 -3.56
CA GLY A 6 4.93 -2.91 -4.16
C GLY A 6 3.82 -2.65 -3.12
N ILE A 7 2.67 -2.12 -3.54
CA ILE A 7 1.51 -1.85 -2.64
C ILE A 7 1.17 -3.09 -1.82
N ALA A 8 1.12 -4.27 -2.44
CA ALA A 8 0.81 -5.52 -1.74
C ALA A 8 1.80 -5.85 -0.60
N GLY A 9 3.10 -5.60 -0.80
CA GLY A 9 4.10 -5.81 0.24
C GLY A 9 3.93 -4.85 1.43
N ARG A 10 3.54 -3.60 1.15
CA ARG A 10 3.24 -2.62 2.21
C ARG A 10 1.95 -2.95 2.95
N VAL A 11 0.96 -3.52 2.28
CA VAL A 11 -0.26 -4.03 2.92
C VAL A 11 0.07 -5.19 3.88
N VAL A 12 0.94 -6.13 3.47
CA VAL A 12 1.42 -7.18 4.38
C VAL A 12 2.16 -6.58 5.58
N ALA A 13 3.03 -5.60 5.37
CA ALA A 13 3.74 -4.94 6.47
C ALA A 13 2.81 -4.17 7.42
N HIS A 14 1.78 -3.51 6.88
CA HIS A 14 0.77 -2.81 7.67
C HIS A 14 -0.03 -3.79 8.54
N LEU A 15 -0.54 -4.88 7.95
CA LEU A 15 -1.26 -5.93 8.68
C LEU A 15 -0.37 -6.61 9.73
N ALA A 16 0.91 -6.86 9.41
CA ALA A 16 1.84 -7.44 10.37
C ALA A 16 2.07 -6.54 11.59
N ALA A 17 2.08 -5.21 11.41
CA ALA A 17 2.15 -4.26 12.52
C ALA A 17 0.90 -4.26 13.42
N GLU A 18 -0.25 -4.69 12.88
CA GLU A 18 -1.50 -4.91 13.61
C GLU A 18 -1.63 -6.34 14.18
N GLY A 19 -0.58 -7.17 14.05
CA GLY A 19 -0.58 -8.55 14.52
C GLY A 19 -1.24 -9.55 13.56
N ILE A 20 -1.59 -9.14 12.34
CA ILE A 20 -2.25 -9.96 11.32
C ILE A 20 -1.20 -10.45 10.32
N SER A 21 -0.95 -11.76 10.29
CA SER A 21 -0.03 -12.38 9.34
C SER A 21 -0.78 -12.91 8.12
N VAL A 22 -0.42 -12.43 6.92
CA VAL A 22 -0.99 -12.87 5.64
C VAL A 22 0.08 -13.04 4.58
N ALA A 23 -0.12 -13.99 3.66
CA ALA A 23 0.74 -14.14 2.50
C ALA A 23 0.50 -13.01 1.48
N VAL A 24 1.56 -12.57 0.81
CA VAL A 24 1.48 -11.56 -0.27
C VAL A 24 0.54 -12.01 -1.40
N SER A 25 0.49 -13.31 -1.70
CA SER A 25 -0.44 -13.88 -2.69
C SER A 25 -1.90 -13.68 -2.30
N THR A 26 -2.25 -13.80 -1.02
CA THR A 26 -3.59 -13.52 -0.50
C THR A 26 -3.96 -12.06 -0.73
N VAL A 27 -3.02 -11.15 -0.48
CA VAL A 27 -3.21 -9.72 -0.75
C VAL A 27 -3.47 -9.46 -2.24
N PHE A 28 -2.70 -10.09 -3.13
CA PHE A 28 -2.94 -9.98 -4.57
C PHE A 28 -4.31 -10.51 -4.99
N ASN A 29 -4.76 -11.63 -4.43
CA ASN A 29 -6.09 -12.15 -4.73
C ASN A 29 -7.21 -11.17 -4.34
N VAL A 30 -7.06 -10.45 -3.22
CA VAL A 30 -8.00 -9.40 -2.82
C VAL A 30 -7.92 -8.20 -3.76
N ILE A 31 -6.71 -7.70 -4.06
CA ILE A 31 -6.51 -6.54 -4.96
C ILE A 31 -7.10 -6.80 -6.35
N TYR A 32 -6.97 -8.02 -6.87
CA TYR A 32 -7.49 -8.39 -8.18
C TYR A 32 -8.94 -8.91 -8.15
N GLY A 33 -9.64 -8.79 -7.02
CA GLY A 33 -11.05 -9.18 -6.89
C GLY A 33 -11.31 -10.68 -7.00
N ARG A 34 -10.28 -11.52 -6.84
CA ARG A 34 -10.39 -13.00 -6.84
C ARG A 34 -10.81 -13.56 -5.48
N SER A 35 -10.75 -12.74 -4.44
CA SER A 35 -11.16 -13.08 -3.07
C SER A 35 -11.61 -11.82 -2.34
N SER A 36 -12.44 -11.98 -1.31
CA SER A 36 -12.85 -10.88 -0.43
C SER A 36 -12.31 -11.10 0.97
N HIS A 37 -11.69 -10.06 1.53
CA HIS A 37 -11.19 -10.07 2.90
C HIS A 37 -11.19 -8.64 3.44
N ALA A 38 -12.01 -8.36 4.45
CA ALA A 38 -12.21 -7.00 4.96
C ALA A 38 -10.90 -6.36 5.45
N ALA A 39 -10.18 -7.02 6.36
CA ALA A 39 -8.91 -6.47 6.88
C ALA A 39 -7.87 -6.15 5.79
N ILE A 40 -7.73 -7.02 4.77
CA ILE A 40 -6.81 -6.77 3.65
C ILE A 40 -7.29 -5.58 2.80
N THR A 41 -8.59 -5.45 2.61
CA THR A 41 -9.20 -4.35 1.86
C THR A 41 -8.97 -3.02 2.58
N ASP A 42 -9.23 -2.97 3.88
CA ASP A 42 -9.01 -1.77 4.69
C ASP A 42 -7.54 -1.39 4.73
N ALA A 43 -6.65 -2.36 4.96
CA ALA A 43 -5.20 -2.15 4.89
C ALA A 43 -4.74 -1.64 3.52
N PHE A 44 -5.31 -2.17 2.43
CA PHE A 44 -5.03 -1.71 1.07
C PHE A 44 -5.46 -0.25 0.87
N LEU A 45 -6.65 0.12 1.30
CA LEU A 45 -7.14 1.51 1.20
C LEU A 45 -6.27 2.47 2.00
N THR A 46 -5.88 2.10 3.23
CA THR A 46 -4.97 2.88 4.09
C THR A 46 -3.61 3.10 3.42
N VAL A 47 -2.99 2.03 2.90
CA VAL A 47 -1.69 2.11 2.21
C VAL A 47 -1.78 2.97 0.95
N VAL A 48 -2.85 2.84 0.16
CA VAL A 48 -3.06 3.64 -1.05
C VAL A 48 -3.26 5.12 -0.71
N ALA A 49 -4.00 5.44 0.34
CA ALA A 49 -4.19 6.82 0.79
C ALA A 49 -2.85 7.46 1.20
N ALA A 50 -2.04 6.75 2.00
CA ALA A 50 -0.71 7.22 2.40
C ALA A 50 0.22 7.45 1.20
N GLU A 51 0.19 6.56 0.21
CA GLU A 51 0.99 6.71 -1.01
C GLU A 51 0.53 7.91 -1.87
N LYS A 52 -0.79 8.18 -1.95
CA LYS A 52 -1.30 9.38 -2.63
C LYS A 52 -0.81 10.65 -1.96
N GLN A 53 -0.86 10.73 -0.63
CA GLN A 53 -0.36 11.89 0.12
C GLN A 53 1.14 12.09 -0.11
N ARG A 54 1.93 11.01 0.02
CA ARG A 54 3.38 11.08 -0.22
C ARG A 54 3.71 11.63 -1.60
N ARG A 55 2.97 11.24 -2.64
CA ARG A 55 3.16 11.76 -4.00
C ARG A 55 2.80 13.23 -4.09
N ALA A 56 1.70 13.65 -3.48
CA ALA A 56 1.32 15.06 -3.42
C ALA A 56 2.41 15.91 -2.73
N ASP A 57 2.97 15.43 -1.62
CA ASP A 57 4.04 16.12 -0.89
C ASP A 57 5.31 16.25 -1.73
N ILE A 58 5.69 15.19 -2.46
CA ILE A 58 6.84 15.22 -3.38
C ILE A 58 6.61 16.25 -4.48
N ILE A 59 5.43 16.24 -5.12
CA ILE A 59 5.08 17.21 -6.18
C ILE A 59 5.14 18.64 -5.65
N ALA A 60 4.58 18.90 -4.46
CA ALA A 60 4.61 20.21 -3.84
C ALA A 60 6.04 20.69 -3.56
N ARG A 61 6.91 19.82 -3.03
CA ARG A 61 8.33 20.12 -2.80
C ARG A 61 9.10 20.37 -4.08
N THR A 62 8.88 19.58 -5.12
CA THR A 62 9.53 19.77 -6.41
C THR A 62 9.12 21.09 -7.05
N LYS A 63 7.85 21.49 -6.94
CA LYS A 63 7.39 22.79 -7.42
C LYS A 63 8.09 23.95 -6.68
N ALA A 64 8.16 23.89 -5.35
CA ALA A 64 8.82 24.90 -4.53
C ALA A 64 10.35 25.00 -4.76
N LEU A 65 10.98 23.99 -5.36
CA LEU A 65 12.41 24.00 -5.73
C LEU A 65 12.64 24.54 -7.15
N ALA A 66 11.60 24.61 -7.97
CA ALA A 66 11.66 25.08 -9.36
C ALA A 66 11.28 26.57 -9.49
N ASP A 67 10.64 27.13 -8.46
CA ASP A 67 10.35 28.56 -8.28
C ASP A 67 11.52 29.28 -7.57
#